data_AF-A0A2B4SCT5-F1
#
_entry.id   AF-A0A2B4SCT5-F1
#
_cell.length_a   1.000
_cell.length_b   1.000
_cell.length_c   1.000
_cell.angle_alpha   90.00
_cell.angle_beta   90.00
_cell.angle_gamma   90.00
#
_symmetry.space_group_name_H-M   'P 1'
#
loop_
_entity.id
_entity.type
_entity.pdbx_description
1 polymer ?
#
loop_
_entity_poly.entity_id
_entity_poly.type
_entity_poly.pdbx_seq_one_letter_code
_entity_poly.pdbx_strand_id
1 'polypeptide(L)'
;MASNDDMVGRISAAAFNALRNSQQQGIVGRPRIVLSKEAIEGYLHMGYSVSQTAEACGVSRSVLYGRMQQVGIFYRDRFSRLDNNSLDAAVRDIKMNHPNCGEVMIIGHLRERGIIVQRSRVRESIHRVDPQGADDRSDNNTSQTVSDLFQRAVSQYGRPLKVRTDKGGENVRVWEEMINHSPAREMAAITGSSVHNQRVERFNRDLNIHCADVIKLELYELEHQGLLDPSNDTDIFCSHYVYVPRINQLLQDVRQRP
;
A
#
# COMPACT_ATOMS: atom_id res chain seq x y z
N MET A 1 -6.24 25.59 -13.93
CA MET A 1 -5.45 24.89 -12.89
C MET A 1 -4.52 23.96 -13.64
N ALA A 2 -3.20 24.16 -13.57
CA ALA A 2 -2.25 23.25 -14.23
C ALA A 2 -2.32 21.90 -13.51
N SER A 3 -2.51 20.79 -14.24
CA SER A 3 -2.46 19.44 -13.67
C SER A 3 -1.11 19.20 -13.01
N ASN A 4 -1.07 18.40 -11.94
CA ASN A 4 0.18 18.00 -11.28
C ASN A 4 1.23 17.47 -12.29
N ASP A 5 0.80 16.78 -13.36
CA ASP A 5 1.67 16.31 -14.45
C ASP A 5 2.36 17.43 -15.24
N ASP A 6 1.68 18.56 -15.47
CA ASP A 6 2.28 19.73 -16.13
C ASP A 6 3.34 20.39 -15.23
N MET A 7 3.12 20.35 -13.91
CA MET A 7 4.08 20.87 -12.94
C MET A 7 5.31 19.96 -12.80
N VAL A 8 5.13 18.63 -12.75
CA VAL A 8 6.23 17.64 -12.75
C VAL A 8 7.04 17.75 -14.03
N GLY A 9 6.39 17.83 -15.20
CA GLY A 9 7.05 17.98 -16.49
C GLY A 9 7.90 19.26 -16.56
N ARG A 10 7.40 20.38 -16.03
CA ARG A 10 8.13 21.65 -16.00
C ARG A 10 9.29 21.66 -15.00
N ILE A 11 9.13 21.05 -13.82
CA ILE A 11 10.20 20.93 -12.82
C ILE A 11 11.30 19.99 -13.33
N SER A 12 10.92 18.87 -13.93
CA SER A 12 11.86 17.90 -14.52
C SER A 12 12.63 18.51 -15.70
N ALA A 13 11.96 19.24 -16.60
CA ALA A 13 12.63 19.95 -17.70
C ALA A 13 13.58 21.07 -17.20
N ALA A 14 13.22 21.80 -16.14
CA ALA A 14 14.08 22.81 -15.53
C ALA A 14 15.33 22.18 -14.87
N ALA A 15 15.15 21.07 -14.16
CA ALA A 15 16.25 20.32 -13.55
C ALA A 15 17.19 19.73 -14.61
N PHE A 16 16.65 19.15 -15.68
CA PHE A 16 17.41 18.58 -16.79
C PHE A 16 18.20 19.65 -17.56
N ASN A 17 17.61 20.83 -17.79
CA ASN A 17 18.29 21.95 -18.43
C ASN A 17 19.37 22.57 -17.55
N ALA A 18 19.18 22.65 -16.22
CA ALA A 18 20.21 23.10 -15.28
C ALA A 18 21.41 22.14 -15.23
N LEU A 19 21.16 20.83 -15.27
CA LEU A 19 22.20 19.80 -15.40
C LEU A 19 22.97 19.94 -16.71
N ARG A 20 22.28 20.17 -17.84
CA ARG A 20 22.90 20.32 -19.16
C ARG A 20 23.75 21.59 -19.28
N ASN A 21 23.29 22.71 -18.73
CA ASN A 21 24.02 23.98 -18.77
C ASN A 21 25.31 23.95 -17.92
N SER A 22 25.37 23.10 -16.89
CA SER A 22 26.60 22.90 -16.09
C SER A 22 27.72 22.16 -16.85
N GLN A 23 27.40 21.47 -17.96
CA GLN A 23 28.35 20.73 -18.80
C GLN A 23 29.03 21.62 -19.87
N GLN A 24 28.55 22.84 -20.11
CA GLN A 24 29.01 23.69 -21.22
C GLN A 24 29.96 24.84 -20.82
N GLN A 25 30.21 25.06 -19.54
CA GLN A 25 31.17 26.08 -19.10
C GLN A 25 32.53 25.42 -18.82
N GLY A 26 33.55 25.80 -19.59
CA GLY A 26 34.91 25.26 -19.56
C GLY A 26 35.68 25.54 -18.27
N ILE A 27 35.23 24.94 -17.17
CA ILE A 27 35.87 24.98 -15.86
C ILE A 27 36.66 23.68 -15.70
N VAL A 28 37.95 23.80 -15.38
CA VAL A 28 38.82 22.66 -15.07
C VAL A 28 38.37 22.03 -13.75
N GLY A 29 37.90 20.78 -13.79
CA GLY A 29 37.38 20.01 -12.65
C GLY A 29 36.00 19.39 -12.91
N ARG A 30 35.60 18.38 -12.13
CA ARG A 30 34.26 17.77 -12.25
C ARG A 30 33.19 18.85 -12.00
N PRO A 31 32.26 19.10 -12.95
CA PRO A 31 31.24 20.14 -12.80
C PRO A 31 30.45 19.96 -11.50
N ARG A 32 30.29 21.04 -10.74
CA ARG A 32 29.46 21.04 -9.53
C ARG A 32 28.00 20.97 -9.99
N ILE A 33 27.32 19.89 -9.62
CA ILE A 33 25.89 19.72 -9.95
C ILE A 33 25.11 20.85 -9.26
N VAL A 34 24.52 21.74 -10.05
CA VAL A 34 23.69 22.84 -9.55
C VAL A 34 22.24 22.36 -9.52
N LEU A 35 21.85 21.73 -8.41
CA LEU A 35 20.43 21.47 -8.13
C LEU A 35 19.78 22.76 -7.64
N SER A 36 18.66 23.15 -8.28
CA SER A 36 17.89 24.32 -7.86
C SER A 36 17.19 24.04 -6.53
N LYS A 37 17.10 25.05 -5.69
CA LYS A 37 16.43 24.96 -4.38
C LYS A 37 14.94 24.64 -4.59
N GLU A 38 14.36 25.30 -5.59
CA GLU A 38 12.96 25.24 -5.97
C GLU A 38 12.56 23.84 -6.46
N ALA A 39 13.44 23.12 -7.17
CA ALA A 39 13.15 21.75 -7.59
C ALA A 39 13.13 20.80 -6.39
N ILE A 40 14.10 20.93 -5.48
CA ILE A 40 14.17 20.10 -4.27
C ILE A 40 12.94 20.36 -3.39
N GLU A 41 12.60 21.62 -3.15
CA GLU A 41 11.39 22.00 -2.40
C GLU A 41 10.13 21.50 -3.10
N GLY A 42 10.05 21.63 -4.42
CA GLY A 42 8.93 21.14 -5.23
C GLY A 42 8.69 19.65 -4.99
N TYR A 43 9.68 18.80 -5.21
CA TYR A 43 9.56 17.35 -4.99
C TYR A 43 9.19 16.99 -3.55
N LEU A 44 9.82 17.65 -2.56
CA LEU A 44 9.52 17.38 -1.15
C LEU A 44 8.08 17.75 -0.76
N HIS A 45 7.57 18.88 -1.27
CA HIS A 45 6.18 19.31 -1.11
C HIS A 45 5.20 18.43 -1.90
N MET A 46 5.64 17.75 -2.95
CA MET A 46 4.81 16.79 -3.67
C MET A 46 4.68 15.44 -2.96
N GLY A 47 5.35 15.23 -1.83
CA GLY A 47 5.26 13.97 -1.10
C GLY A 47 6.46 13.03 -1.29
N TYR A 48 7.42 13.37 -2.15
CA TYR A 48 8.59 12.54 -2.43
C TYR A 48 9.53 12.43 -1.22
N SER A 49 10.10 11.24 -1.02
CA SER A 49 11.19 11.02 -0.07
C SER A 49 12.51 11.64 -0.57
N VAL A 50 13.51 11.75 0.30
CA VAL A 50 14.85 12.20 -0.11
C VAL A 50 15.47 11.27 -1.15
N SER A 51 15.19 9.95 -1.08
CA SER A 51 15.67 8.99 -2.08
C SER A 51 15.04 9.25 -3.45
N GLN A 52 13.71 9.35 -3.50
CA GLN A 52 12.99 9.61 -4.77
C GLN A 52 13.29 11.01 -5.31
N THR A 53 13.48 12.01 -4.43
CA THR A 53 13.91 13.36 -4.83
C THR A 53 15.30 13.32 -5.46
N ALA A 54 16.21 12.46 -4.97
CA ALA A 54 17.55 12.34 -5.52
C ALA A 54 17.52 11.70 -6.91
N GLU A 55 16.71 10.65 -7.05
CA GLU A 55 16.45 9.97 -8.32
C GLU A 55 15.81 10.90 -9.36
N ALA A 56 14.75 11.62 -8.99
CA ALA A 56 14.08 12.60 -9.85
C ALA A 56 15.02 13.77 -10.25
N CYS A 57 15.99 14.09 -9.40
CA CYS A 57 17.03 15.06 -9.69
C CYS A 57 18.23 14.48 -10.48
N GLY A 58 18.27 13.17 -10.74
CA GLY A 58 19.39 12.50 -11.42
C GLY A 58 20.70 12.51 -10.63
N VAL A 59 20.64 12.51 -9.29
CA VAL A 59 21.81 12.60 -8.41
C VAL A 59 21.84 11.51 -7.34
N SER A 60 23.01 11.28 -6.76
CA SER A 60 23.11 10.42 -5.58
C SER A 60 22.48 11.08 -4.35
N ARG A 61 21.95 10.27 -3.43
CA ARG A 61 21.39 10.74 -2.15
C ARG A 61 22.35 11.65 -1.39
N SER A 62 23.65 11.32 -1.39
CA SER A 62 24.68 12.13 -0.71
C SER A 62 24.84 13.51 -1.33
N VAL A 63 24.77 13.62 -2.67
CA VAL A 63 24.80 14.91 -3.37
C VAL A 63 23.56 15.74 -3.03
N LEU A 64 22.38 15.12 -3.03
CA LEU A 64 21.15 15.80 -2.65
C LEU A 64 21.20 16.28 -1.19
N TYR A 65 21.60 15.43 -0.24
CA TYR A 65 21.75 15.80 1.16
C TYR A 65 22.74 16.96 1.35
N GLY A 66 23.91 16.90 0.72
CA GLY A 66 24.90 17.97 0.77
C GLY A 66 24.33 19.28 0.22
N ARG A 67 23.54 19.21 -0.85
CA ARG A 67 22.87 20.40 -1.39
C ARG A 67 21.80 20.94 -0.45
N MET A 68 20.92 20.09 0.08
CA MET A 68 19.86 20.49 1.02
C MET A 68 20.44 21.29 2.20
N GLN A 69 21.57 20.84 2.75
CA GLN A 69 22.28 21.57 3.82
C GLN A 69 22.81 22.94 3.34
N GLN A 70 23.40 23.00 2.15
CA GLN A 70 23.93 24.26 1.59
C GLN A 70 22.85 25.32 1.33
N VAL A 71 21.64 24.89 0.93
CA VAL A 71 20.52 25.80 0.63
C VAL A 71 19.54 25.97 1.78
N GLY A 72 19.81 25.35 2.93
CA GLY A 72 19.00 25.45 4.15
C GLY A 72 17.64 24.76 4.07
N ILE A 73 17.50 23.71 3.26
CA ILE A 73 16.28 22.89 3.22
C ILE A 73 16.38 21.81 4.28
N PHE A 74 15.47 21.83 5.26
CA PHE A 74 15.34 20.74 6.22
C PHE A 74 14.20 19.81 5.81
N TYR A 75 14.44 18.50 5.83
CA TYR A 75 13.40 17.51 5.50
C TYR A 75 12.11 17.69 6.32
N ARG A 76 12.22 18.19 7.57
CA ARG A 76 11.07 18.45 8.44
C ARG A 76 10.14 19.55 7.92
N ASP A 77 10.63 20.47 7.10
CA ASP A 77 9.88 21.65 6.65
C ASP A 77 8.81 21.29 5.62
N ARG A 78 8.88 20.08 5.05
CA ARG A 78 7.84 19.53 4.18
C ARG A 78 6.53 19.23 4.90
N PHE A 79 6.57 18.99 6.22
CA PHE A 79 5.40 18.56 6.97
C PHE A 79 4.52 19.77 7.29
N SER A 80 3.22 19.62 7.07
CA SER A 80 2.22 20.63 7.41
C SER A 80 2.20 20.87 8.92
N ARG A 81 2.07 22.14 9.31
CA ARG A 81 1.88 22.54 10.71
C ARG A 81 0.43 22.27 11.12
N LEU A 82 0.14 21.00 11.40
CA LEU A 82 -1.18 20.52 11.78
C LEU A 82 -1.11 19.93 13.20
N ASP A 83 -2.05 20.31 14.08
CA ASP A 83 -2.18 19.70 15.40
C ASP A 83 -2.87 18.33 15.34
N ASN A 84 -2.88 17.60 16.47
CA ASN A 84 -3.46 16.25 16.49
C ASN A 84 -4.98 16.28 16.35
N ASN A 85 -5.67 17.31 16.86
CA ASN A 85 -7.13 17.40 16.77
C ASN A 85 -7.60 17.61 15.33
N SER A 86 -6.94 18.50 14.59
CA SER A 86 -7.25 18.74 13.18
C SER A 86 -6.88 17.55 12.30
N LEU A 87 -5.77 16.87 12.62
CA LEU A 87 -5.40 15.61 11.97
C LEU A 87 -6.47 14.54 12.19
N ASP A 88 -6.90 14.33 13.44
CA ASP A 88 -7.92 13.34 13.79
C ASP A 88 -9.27 13.65 13.14
N ALA A 89 -9.62 14.94 12.99
CA ALA A 89 -10.80 15.36 12.24
C ALA A 89 -10.70 15.01 10.74
N ALA A 90 -9.56 15.29 10.11
CA ALA A 90 -9.33 14.95 8.71
C ALA A 90 -9.33 13.43 8.48
N VAL A 91 -8.69 12.67 9.36
CA VAL A 91 -8.66 11.19 9.30
C VAL A 91 -10.06 10.62 9.50
N ARG A 92 -10.85 11.15 10.44
CA ARG A 92 -12.25 10.73 10.66
C ARG A 92 -13.11 10.96 9.42
N ASP A 93 -12.99 12.12 8.78
CA ASP A 93 -13.71 12.45 7.56
C ASP A 93 -13.33 11.51 6.40
N ILE A 94 -12.04 11.23 6.21
CA ILE A 94 -11.58 10.25 5.21
C ILE A 94 -12.18 8.86 5.51
N LYS A 95 -12.16 8.44 6.78
CA LYS A 95 -12.72 7.16 7.22
C LYS A 95 -14.23 7.06 7.04
N MET A 96 -14.98 8.14 7.21
CA MET A 96 -16.43 8.16 6.94
C MET A 96 -16.73 7.91 5.47
N ASN A 97 -15.91 8.44 4.55
CA ASN A 97 -16.07 8.24 3.11
C ASN A 97 -15.45 6.91 2.62
N HIS A 98 -14.42 6.41 3.34
CA HIS A 98 -13.68 5.20 3.00
C HIS A 98 -13.43 4.32 4.25
N PRO A 99 -14.43 3.56 4.75
CA PRO A 99 -14.35 2.87 6.05
C PRO A 99 -13.15 1.92 6.19
N ASN A 100 -12.84 1.19 5.11
CA ASN A 100 -11.81 0.16 5.10
C ASN A 100 -10.42 0.71 4.72
N CYS A 101 -10.22 2.03 4.70
CA CYS A 101 -8.98 2.61 4.20
C CYS A 101 -7.77 2.39 5.13
N GLY A 102 -6.70 1.89 4.51
CA GLY A 102 -5.39 1.64 5.11
C GLY A 102 -4.62 2.91 5.52
N GLU A 103 -3.53 2.77 6.29
CA GLU A 103 -2.64 3.89 6.65
C GLU A 103 -2.11 4.61 5.40
N VAL A 104 -1.69 3.84 4.40
CA VAL A 104 -1.20 4.36 3.10
C VAL A 104 -2.29 5.14 2.37
N MET A 105 -3.52 4.62 2.35
CA MET A 105 -4.67 5.26 1.70
C MET A 105 -5.05 6.58 2.39
N ILE A 106 -5.00 6.60 3.71
CA ILE A 106 -5.24 7.83 4.49
C ILE A 106 -4.14 8.87 4.21
N ILE A 107 -2.88 8.46 4.11
CA ILE A 107 -1.78 9.36 3.72
C ILE A 107 -2.04 9.94 2.31
N GLY A 108 -2.49 9.13 1.37
CA GLY A 108 -2.86 9.59 0.01
C GLY A 108 -3.93 10.68 0.03
N HIS A 109 -5.04 10.45 0.72
CA HIS A 109 -6.11 11.45 0.85
C HIS A 109 -5.67 12.72 1.59
N LEU A 110 -4.80 12.61 2.60
CA LEU A 110 -4.23 13.78 3.25
C LEU A 110 -3.37 14.60 2.27
N ARG A 111 -2.54 13.94 1.46
CA ARG A 111 -1.72 14.60 0.44
C ARG A 111 -2.55 15.30 -0.62
N GLU A 112 -3.65 14.68 -1.07
CA GLU A 112 -4.60 15.29 -2.01
C GLU A 112 -5.17 16.61 -1.45
N ARG A 113 -5.37 16.68 -0.14
CA ARG A 113 -5.80 17.90 0.58
C ARG A 113 -4.65 18.88 0.87
N GLY A 114 -3.45 18.64 0.36
CA GLY A 114 -2.24 19.43 0.63
C GLY A 114 -1.68 19.24 2.04
N ILE A 115 -2.08 18.17 2.73
CA ILE A 115 -1.67 17.86 4.11
C ILE A 115 -0.59 16.77 4.08
N ILE A 116 0.64 17.14 4.44
CA ILE A 116 1.78 16.23 4.52
C ILE A 116 2.12 16.03 5.99
N VAL A 117 1.92 14.82 6.49
CA VAL A 117 2.07 14.51 7.92
C VAL A 117 3.03 13.33 8.08
N GLN A 118 3.75 13.31 9.20
CA GLN A 118 4.62 12.18 9.54
C GLN A 118 3.80 10.89 9.59
N ARG A 119 4.32 9.82 8.98
CA ARG A 119 3.67 8.50 8.95
C ARG A 119 3.32 7.99 10.36
N SER A 120 4.19 8.21 11.35
CA SER A 120 3.92 7.89 12.76
C SER A 120 2.69 8.61 13.30
N ARG A 121 2.53 9.91 13.01
CA ARG A 121 1.38 10.70 13.48
C ARG A 121 0.08 10.29 12.80
N VAL A 122 0.12 9.92 11.52
CA VAL A 122 -1.06 9.37 10.82
C VAL A 122 -1.48 8.05 11.46
N ARG A 123 -0.52 7.16 11.76
CA ARG A 123 -0.80 5.91 12.46
C ARG A 123 -1.42 6.14 13.83
N GLU A 124 -0.83 7.00 14.65
CA GLU A 124 -1.38 7.35 15.96
C GLU A 124 -2.79 7.97 15.85
N SER A 125 -3.02 8.79 14.82
CA SER A 125 -4.35 9.35 14.54
C SER A 125 -5.36 8.28 14.18
N ILE A 126 -5.00 7.31 13.34
CA ILE A 126 -5.84 6.15 13.02
C ILE A 126 -6.21 5.40 14.29
N HIS A 127 -5.25 5.11 15.18
CA HIS A 127 -5.54 4.44 16.45
C HIS A 127 -6.46 5.25 17.36
N ARG A 128 -6.36 6.59 17.37
CA ARG A 128 -7.27 7.45 18.17
C ARG A 128 -8.67 7.54 17.58
N VAL A 129 -8.79 7.60 16.26
CA VAL A 129 -10.05 7.79 15.53
C VAL A 129 -10.81 6.48 15.34
N ASP A 130 -10.08 5.39 15.13
CA ASP A 130 -10.58 4.07 14.81
C ASP A 130 -9.71 3.01 15.52
N PRO A 131 -9.83 2.89 16.86
CA PRO A 131 -9.03 1.94 17.63
C PRO A 131 -9.31 0.49 17.24
N GLN A 132 -10.50 0.17 16.71
CA GLN A 132 -10.83 -1.20 16.27
C GLN A 132 -10.31 -1.53 14.87
N GLY A 133 -10.26 -0.57 13.94
CA GLY A 133 -9.72 -0.79 12.58
C GLY A 133 -8.20 -1.03 12.51
N ALA A 134 -7.49 -0.91 13.64
CA ALA A 134 -6.11 -1.35 13.81
C ALA A 134 -6.00 -2.84 14.19
N ASP A 135 -6.92 -3.34 15.03
CA ASP A 135 -7.03 -4.76 15.36
C ASP A 135 -7.48 -5.58 14.14
N ASP A 136 -8.30 -4.99 13.26
CA ASP A 136 -8.68 -5.59 11.98
C ASP A 136 -7.51 -5.78 10.99
N ARG A 137 -6.36 -5.10 11.22
CA ARG A 137 -5.17 -5.13 10.35
C ARG A 137 -3.96 -5.83 10.95
N SER A 138 -3.98 -6.17 12.23
CA SER A 138 -3.12 -7.26 12.70
C SER A 138 -3.66 -8.52 12.03
N ASP A 139 -2.84 -9.19 11.23
CA ASP A 139 -3.18 -10.39 10.47
C ASP A 139 -4.26 -11.17 11.19
N ASN A 140 -5.50 -11.05 10.72
CA ASN A 140 -6.64 -11.65 11.38
C ASN A 140 -6.69 -13.17 11.15
N ASN A 141 -5.51 -13.76 11.01
CA ASN A 141 -5.23 -15.18 11.11
C ASN A 141 -5.26 -15.62 12.58
N THR A 142 -6.14 -15.03 13.38
CA THR A 142 -6.44 -15.53 14.71
C THR A 142 -7.44 -16.67 14.57
N SER A 143 -7.36 -17.65 15.45
CA SER A 143 -8.28 -18.79 15.39
C SER A 143 -9.74 -18.41 15.56
N GLN A 144 -10.02 -17.24 16.17
CA GLN A 144 -11.35 -16.68 16.29
C GLN A 144 -11.95 -16.32 14.92
N THR A 145 -11.22 -15.61 14.08
CA THR A 145 -11.77 -15.12 12.81
C THR A 145 -12.00 -16.23 11.81
N VAL A 146 -11.08 -17.20 11.75
CA VAL A 146 -11.28 -18.41 10.96
C VAL A 146 -12.53 -19.15 11.43
N SER A 147 -12.76 -19.21 12.75
CA SER A 147 -13.98 -19.78 13.34
C SER A 147 -15.24 -18.99 12.95
N ASP A 148 -15.22 -17.66 13.01
CA ASP A 148 -16.38 -16.82 12.71
C ASP A 148 -16.78 -16.93 11.23
N LEU A 149 -15.79 -16.93 10.34
CA LEU A 149 -16.00 -17.17 8.91
C LEU A 149 -16.57 -18.57 8.65
N PHE A 150 -16.04 -19.58 9.36
CA PHE A 150 -16.53 -20.95 9.26
C PHE A 150 -17.99 -21.07 9.73
N GLN A 151 -18.37 -20.48 10.86
CA GLN A 151 -19.74 -20.52 11.37
C GLN A 151 -20.74 -19.81 10.45
N ARG A 152 -20.33 -18.68 9.86
CA ARG A 152 -21.14 -17.98 8.85
C ARG A 152 -21.36 -18.88 7.63
N ALA A 153 -20.32 -19.55 7.17
CA ALA A 153 -20.43 -20.50 6.06
C ALA A 153 -21.32 -21.70 6.41
N VAL A 154 -21.19 -22.28 7.61
CA VAL A 154 -22.05 -23.37 8.10
C VAL A 154 -23.51 -22.92 8.15
N SER A 155 -23.78 -21.69 8.60
CA SER A 155 -25.13 -21.14 8.66
C SER A 155 -25.75 -20.94 7.27
N GLN A 156 -24.93 -20.57 6.28
CA GLN A 156 -25.39 -20.30 4.92
C GLN A 156 -25.48 -21.55 4.04
N TYR A 157 -24.57 -22.51 4.20
CA TYR A 157 -24.39 -23.64 3.29
C TYR A 157 -24.59 -25.00 3.97
N GLY A 158 -24.85 -25.03 5.27
CA GLY A 158 -24.92 -26.24 6.07
C GLY A 158 -23.55 -26.70 6.56
N ARG A 159 -23.55 -27.51 7.62
CA ARG A 159 -22.33 -28.02 8.24
C ARG A 159 -21.68 -29.08 7.34
N PRO A 160 -20.38 -28.95 7.00
CA PRO A 160 -19.69 -29.98 6.24
C PRO A 160 -19.55 -31.26 7.07
N LEU A 161 -19.51 -32.42 6.40
CA LEU A 161 -19.30 -33.71 7.06
C LEU A 161 -17.85 -33.88 7.53
N LYS A 162 -16.89 -33.29 6.81
CA LYS A 162 -15.46 -33.31 7.08
C LYS A 162 -14.81 -32.00 6.66
N VAL A 163 -13.81 -31.54 7.42
CA VAL A 163 -12.96 -30.39 7.08
C VAL A 163 -11.51 -30.87 6.96
N ARG A 164 -10.76 -30.28 6.02
CA ARG A 164 -9.32 -30.51 5.88
C ARG A 164 -8.60 -29.17 6.00
N THR A 165 -7.61 -29.10 6.88
CA THR A 165 -6.82 -27.88 7.08
C THR A 165 -5.34 -28.23 7.23
N ASP A 166 -4.46 -27.23 7.15
CA ASP A 166 -3.06 -27.37 7.56
C ASP A 166 -2.93 -27.46 9.10
N LYS A 167 -1.70 -27.48 9.63
CA LYS A 167 -1.41 -27.50 11.08
C LYS A 167 -1.33 -26.10 11.70
N GLY A 168 -1.89 -25.08 11.06
CA GLY A 168 -1.86 -23.71 11.54
C GLY A 168 -2.62 -23.51 12.86
N GLY A 169 -2.09 -22.67 13.76
CA GLY A 169 -2.73 -22.32 15.03
C GLY A 169 -4.06 -21.58 14.85
N GLU A 170 -4.23 -20.93 13.70
CA GLU A 170 -5.46 -20.28 13.23
C GLU A 170 -6.62 -21.26 13.00
N ASN A 171 -6.36 -22.54 12.76
CA ASN A 171 -7.39 -23.51 12.39
C ASN A 171 -7.93 -24.31 13.59
N VAL A 172 -7.34 -24.12 14.78
CA VAL A 172 -7.63 -24.89 15.99
C VAL A 172 -9.11 -24.87 16.36
N ARG A 173 -9.76 -23.70 16.32
CA ARG A 173 -11.18 -23.57 16.70
C ARG A 173 -12.13 -24.23 15.71
N VAL A 174 -11.78 -24.27 14.42
CA VAL A 174 -12.55 -25.01 13.41
C VAL A 174 -12.45 -26.51 13.65
N TRP A 175 -11.29 -27.02 14.10
CA TRP A 175 -11.14 -28.43 14.49
C TRP A 175 -12.01 -28.77 15.69
N GLU A 176 -11.93 -27.97 16.75
CA GLU A 176 -12.73 -28.15 17.96
C GLU A 176 -14.22 -28.17 17.62
N GLU A 177 -14.69 -27.22 16.80
CA GLU A 177 -16.09 -27.16 16.40
C GLU A 177 -16.53 -28.41 15.62
N MET A 178 -15.72 -28.87 14.67
CA MET A 178 -16.02 -30.04 13.85
C MET A 178 -16.00 -31.36 14.64
N ILE A 179 -15.09 -31.49 15.60
CA ILE A 179 -15.01 -32.65 16.51
C ILE A 179 -16.21 -32.67 17.48
N ASN A 180 -16.62 -31.50 17.97
CA ASN A 180 -17.72 -31.38 18.94
C ASN A 180 -19.10 -31.66 18.33
N HIS A 181 -19.29 -31.39 17.03
CA HIS A 181 -20.59 -31.51 16.37
C HIS A 181 -20.76 -32.77 15.50
N SER A 182 -19.69 -33.54 15.26
CA SER A 182 -19.76 -34.73 14.41
C SER A 182 -19.70 -36.03 15.23
N PRO A 183 -20.61 -37.00 15.02
CA PRO A 183 -20.59 -38.28 15.73
C PRO A 183 -19.34 -39.13 15.40
N ALA A 184 -18.62 -38.79 14.32
CA ALA A 184 -17.38 -39.42 13.88
C ALA A 184 -16.11 -38.70 14.37
N ARG A 185 -16.15 -38.09 15.57
CA ARG A 185 -15.11 -37.32 16.30
C ARG A 185 -13.73 -37.21 15.63
N GLU A 186 -12.98 -38.30 15.49
CA GLU A 186 -11.59 -38.29 14.97
C GLU A 186 -11.46 -38.09 13.44
N MET A 187 -12.53 -38.31 12.67
CA MET A 187 -12.49 -38.27 11.19
C MET A 187 -13.16 -37.03 10.60
N ALA A 188 -13.68 -36.14 11.45
CA ALA A 188 -14.37 -34.91 11.06
C ALA A 188 -13.39 -33.78 10.70
N ALA A 189 -12.18 -33.78 11.29
CA ALA A 189 -11.12 -32.81 11.00
C ALA A 189 -9.84 -33.55 10.59
N ILE A 190 -9.41 -33.38 9.34
CA ILE A 190 -8.22 -34.01 8.78
C ILE A 190 -7.10 -32.97 8.72
N THR A 191 -6.13 -33.08 9.62
CA THR A 191 -4.97 -32.18 9.67
C THR A 191 -3.78 -32.83 8.95
N GLY A 192 -3.26 -32.16 7.92
CA GLY A 192 -2.14 -32.67 7.11
C GLY A 192 -1.04 -31.64 6.92
N SER A 193 0.16 -32.07 6.53
CA SER A 193 1.17 -31.13 6.02
C SER A 193 0.63 -30.44 4.77
N SER A 194 0.95 -29.15 4.61
CA SER A 194 0.41 -28.30 3.55
C SER A 194 0.58 -28.90 2.14
N VAL A 195 1.62 -29.71 1.93
CA VAL A 195 1.91 -30.43 0.67
C VAL A 195 0.79 -31.35 0.16
N HIS A 196 -0.22 -31.65 0.98
CA HIS A 196 -1.39 -32.45 0.60
C HIS A 196 -2.64 -31.61 0.33
N ASN A 197 -2.59 -30.29 0.43
CA ASN A 197 -3.71 -29.38 0.12
C ASN A 197 -3.80 -29.05 -1.38
N GLN A 198 -3.38 -29.98 -2.24
CA GLN A 198 -3.26 -29.82 -3.69
C GLN A 198 -4.52 -29.25 -4.37
N ARG A 199 -5.72 -29.52 -3.85
CA ARG A 199 -6.97 -28.99 -4.42
C ARG A 199 -7.18 -27.51 -4.08
N VAL A 200 -6.84 -27.10 -2.87
CA VAL A 200 -6.83 -25.68 -2.45
C VAL A 200 -5.70 -24.94 -3.16
N GLU A 201 -4.52 -25.56 -3.26
CA GLU A 201 -3.39 -24.99 -4.01
C GLU A 201 -3.68 -24.87 -5.50
N ARG A 202 -4.41 -25.82 -6.11
CA ARG A 202 -4.89 -25.70 -7.49
C ARG A 202 -5.90 -24.56 -7.65
N PHE A 203 -6.87 -24.45 -6.77
CA PHE A 203 -7.81 -23.33 -6.79
C PHE A 203 -7.12 -21.97 -6.60
N ASN A 204 -6.18 -21.88 -5.65
CA ASN A 204 -5.37 -20.68 -5.46
C ASN A 204 -4.47 -20.39 -6.67
N ARG A 205 -3.97 -21.42 -7.37
CA ARG A 205 -3.23 -21.26 -8.62
C ARG A 205 -4.12 -20.70 -9.72
N ASP A 206 -5.34 -21.22 -9.89
CA ASP A 206 -6.30 -20.73 -10.88
C ASP A 206 -6.71 -19.28 -10.57
N LEU A 207 -6.95 -18.94 -9.29
CA LEU A 207 -7.18 -17.56 -8.84
C LEU A 207 -5.99 -16.64 -9.14
N ASN A 208 -4.77 -17.12 -8.91
CA ASN A 208 -3.58 -16.34 -9.22
C ASN A 208 -3.47 -16.11 -10.74
N ILE A 209 -3.62 -17.15 -11.56
CA ILE A 209 -3.52 -17.04 -13.02
C ILE A 209 -4.59 -16.10 -13.59
N HIS A 210 -5.84 -16.22 -13.12
CA HIS A 210 -6.98 -15.53 -13.75
C HIS A 210 -7.32 -14.17 -13.15
N CYS A 211 -6.85 -13.86 -11.95
CA CYS A 211 -7.11 -12.58 -11.29
C CYS A 211 -5.82 -11.84 -10.95
N ALA A 212 -4.91 -12.49 -10.21
CA ALA A 212 -3.75 -11.79 -9.67
C ALA A 212 -2.69 -11.49 -10.74
N ASP A 213 -2.42 -12.42 -11.64
CA ASP A 213 -1.36 -12.31 -12.65
C ASP A 213 -1.73 -11.30 -13.74
N VAL A 214 -3.00 -11.22 -14.11
CA VAL A 214 -3.52 -10.19 -15.04
C VAL A 214 -3.24 -8.79 -14.49
N ILE A 215 -3.52 -8.58 -13.21
CA ILE A 215 -3.34 -7.27 -12.56
C ILE A 215 -1.87 -7.00 -12.26
N LYS A 216 -1.10 -8.02 -11.86
CA LYS A 216 0.35 -7.88 -11.67
C LYS A 216 1.05 -7.46 -12.95
N LEU A 217 0.68 -8.03 -14.10
CA LEU A 217 1.24 -7.65 -15.39
C LEU A 217 0.97 -6.18 -15.71
N GLU A 218 -0.27 -5.72 -15.51
CA GLU A 218 -0.62 -4.30 -15.70
C GLU A 218 0.20 -3.40 -14.75
N LEU A 219 0.31 -3.76 -13.45
CA LEU A 219 1.05 -2.97 -12.47
C LEU A 219 2.56 -2.94 -12.73
N TYR A 220 3.16 -4.07 -13.14
CA TYR A 220 4.57 -4.13 -13.51
C TYR A 220 4.87 -3.34 -14.78
N GLU A 221 3.95 -3.32 -15.74
CA GLU A 221 4.11 -2.49 -16.93
C GLU A 221 4.02 -0.99 -16.58
N LEU A 222 3.09 -0.61 -15.69
CA LEU A 222 3.02 0.76 -15.19
C LEU A 222 4.29 1.14 -14.41
N GLU A 223 4.86 0.23 -13.63
CA GLU A 223 6.14 0.43 -12.94
C GLU A 223 7.30 0.60 -13.93
N HIS A 224 7.39 -0.29 -14.93
CA HIS A 224 8.41 -0.25 -15.96
C HIS A 224 8.35 1.04 -16.82
N GLN A 225 7.14 1.54 -17.08
CA GLN A 225 6.93 2.81 -17.78
C GLN A 225 7.15 4.04 -16.90
N GLY A 226 7.40 3.86 -15.59
CA GLY A 226 7.54 4.95 -14.62
C GLY A 226 6.24 5.67 -14.31
N LEU A 227 5.09 5.09 -14.65
CA LEU A 227 3.74 5.58 -14.33
C LEU A 227 3.28 5.16 -12.93
N LEU A 228 3.98 4.21 -12.33
CA LEU A 228 3.73 3.71 -10.99
C LEU A 228 5.04 3.59 -10.21
N ASP A 229 5.22 4.39 -9.15
CA ASP A 229 6.35 4.24 -8.24
C ASP A 229 5.92 3.48 -6.96
N PRO A 230 6.39 2.23 -6.73
CA PRO A 230 6.06 1.45 -5.54
C PRO A 230 6.62 2.04 -4.23
N SER A 231 7.49 3.05 -4.30
CA SER A 231 7.98 3.80 -3.15
C SER A 231 7.17 5.08 -2.90
N ASN A 232 6.22 5.43 -3.78
CA ASN A 232 5.33 6.57 -3.65
C ASN A 232 3.97 6.14 -3.07
N ASP A 233 3.69 6.53 -1.83
CA ASP A 233 2.40 6.23 -1.17
C ASP A 233 1.17 6.71 -1.97
N THR A 234 1.30 7.76 -2.79
CA THR A 234 0.22 8.29 -3.63
C THR A 234 -0.09 7.35 -4.80
N ASP A 235 0.94 6.82 -5.44
CA ASP A 235 0.83 5.91 -6.58
C ASP A 235 0.28 4.55 -6.13
N ILE A 236 0.71 4.10 -4.95
CA ILE A 236 0.14 2.95 -4.27
C ILE A 236 -1.34 3.20 -3.95
N PHE A 237 -1.71 4.39 -3.47
CA PHE A 237 -3.11 4.75 -3.23
C PHE A 237 -3.94 4.69 -4.52
N CYS A 238 -3.49 5.36 -5.59
CA CYS A 238 -4.17 5.34 -6.89
C CYS A 238 -4.34 3.91 -7.41
N SER A 239 -3.31 3.07 -7.23
CA SER A 239 -3.37 1.65 -7.57
C SER A 239 -4.45 0.93 -6.77
N HIS A 240 -4.47 1.07 -5.45
CA HIS A 240 -5.50 0.43 -4.63
C HIS A 240 -6.90 0.93 -4.99
N TYR A 241 -7.06 2.23 -5.20
CA TYR A 241 -8.35 2.84 -5.54
C TYR A 241 -8.92 2.28 -6.86
N VAL A 242 -8.08 2.13 -7.88
CA VAL A 242 -8.48 1.60 -9.19
C VAL A 242 -8.65 0.08 -9.17
N TYR A 243 -7.69 -0.63 -8.58
CA TYR A 243 -7.59 -2.08 -8.73
C TYR A 243 -8.35 -2.87 -7.67
N VAL A 244 -8.58 -2.36 -6.45
CA VAL A 244 -9.34 -3.11 -5.43
C VAL A 244 -10.79 -3.40 -5.86
N PRO A 245 -11.58 -2.44 -6.40
CA PRO A 245 -12.91 -2.75 -6.92
C PRO A 245 -12.88 -3.77 -8.06
N ARG A 246 -11.89 -3.66 -8.96
CA ARG A 246 -11.72 -4.55 -10.12
C ARG A 246 -11.34 -5.98 -9.69
N ILE A 247 -10.46 -6.12 -8.69
CA ILE A 247 -10.14 -7.41 -8.05
C ILE A 247 -11.40 -8.04 -7.47
N ASN A 248 -12.18 -7.27 -6.71
CA ASN A 248 -13.39 -7.80 -6.08
C ASN A 248 -14.43 -8.26 -7.10
N GLN A 249 -14.57 -7.56 -8.24
CA GLN A 249 -15.42 -8.01 -9.35
C GLN A 249 -14.89 -9.29 -10.01
N LEU A 250 -13.60 -9.36 -10.32
CA LEU A 250 -12.98 -10.56 -10.90
C LEU A 250 -13.16 -11.80 -10.01
N LEU A 251 -13.04 -11.63 -8.68
CA LEU A 251 -13.27 -12.71 -7.72
C LEU A 251 -14.75 -13.17 -7.68
N GLN A 252 -15.71 -12.26 -7.92
CA GLN A 252 -17.12 -12.61 -8.04
C GLN A 252 -17.39 -13.40 -9.33
N ASP A 253 -16.75 -13.03 -10.44
CA ASP A 253 -16.91 -13.72 -11.73
C ASP A 253 -16.32 -15.14 -11.70
N VAL A 254 -15.17 -15.33 -11.04
CA VAL A 254 -14.59 -16.67 -10.84
C VAL A 254 -15.50 -17.57 -9.99
N ARG A 255 -16.28 -17.02 -9.05
CA ARG A 255 -17.27 -17.78 -8.27
C ARG A 255 -18.47 -18.27 -9.09
N GLN A 256 -18.77 -17.67 -10.24
CA GLN A 256 -19.94 -17.99 -11.06
C GLN A 256 -19.61 -18.91 -12.25
N ARG A 257 -18.33 -19.23 -12.48
CA ARG A 257 -17.95 -20.20 -13.51
C ARG A 257 -18.25 -21.63 -13.02
N PRO A 258 -18.93 -22.45 -13.83
CA PRO A 258 -19.37 -23.80 -13.46
C PRO A 258 -18.21 -24.77 -13.22
#